data_AF-A0A1F2VH52-F1
#
_entry.id   AF-A0A1F2VH52-F1
#
_cell.length_a   1.000
_cell.length_b   1.000
_cell.length_c   1.000
_cell.angle_alpha   90.00
_cell.angle_beta   90.00
_cell.angle_gamma   90.00
#
_symmetry.space_group_name_H-M   'P 1'
#
loop_
_entity.id
_entity.type
_entity.pdbx_description
1 polymer ?
#
loop_
_entity_poly.entity_id
_entity_poly.type
_entity_poly.pdbx_seq_one_letter_code
_entity_poly.pdbx_strand_id
1 'polypeptide(L)'
;MEVIMNCIPTTHTSIERFTVRWMRQTAVASFLALMLLAPSQASAQVLQSFEDLALRVNLDDRLQVEDQLGAKATGRLTRLTRDEVAIQTNAGEKRFASDTVRAVAVRGHALRKGALIGAGVFAVLGAVACSSREEREGQDSCIVAPLSFAPFGAGIGLAMGALIPRMRTVYRAPENRASVPRAGGAIGVQPSLLEDLALRVNLNDRVLVEDASGGRTTGRLTRLTAVEITLQTAAGEKHFTPETIRQVAVRRQPLRPAVLIGAGAGAAAGAVAACTGPEREECADAPIMAGALGAGLGLAVGALLHKTTIVYPEAPKRTLVLPVISRDAVGVRVSLCW
;
A
#
# COMPACT_ATOMS: atom_id res chain seq x y z
N MET A 1 -1.92 -26.34 -78.13
CA MET A 1 -2.53 -26.69 -76.82
C MET A 1 -1.67 -25.99 -75.79
N GLU A 2 -2.06 -24.77 -75.44
CA GLU A 2 -1.23 -23.80 -74.72
C GLU A 2 -1.78 -23.71 -73.29
N VAL A 3 -0.99 -24.17 -72.31
CA VAL A 3 -1.39 -24.21 -70.91
C VAL A 3 -1.02 -22.87 -70.28
N ILE A 4 -2.02 -22.02 -70.09
CA ILE A 4 -1.88 -20.74 -69.38
C ILE A 4 -1.75 -21.05 -67.89
N MET A 5 -0.50 -21.02 -67.39
CA MET A 5 -0.19 -21.18 -65.97
C MET A 5 -0.33 -19.82 -65.28
N ASN A 6 -1.48 -19.60 -64.65
CA ASN A 6 -1.75 -18.41 -63.84
C ASN A 6 -0.90 -18.42 -62.57
N CYS A 7 0.08 -17.52 -62.50
CA CYS A 7 0.83 -17.21 -61.28
C CYS A 7 -0.08 -16.53 -60.26
N ILE A 8 -0.37 -17.24 -59.16
CA ILE A 8 -1.00 -16.67 -57.96
C ILE A 8 0.10 -15.98 -57.14
N PRO A 9 0.04 -14.66 -56.90
CA PRO A 9 1.03 -13.97 -56.09
C PRO A 9 0.86 -14.34 -54.60
N THR A 10 1.88 -14.98 -54.03
CA THR A 10 1.98 -15.28 -52.60
C THR A 10 2.28 -14.02 -51.79
N THR A 11 1.23 -13.36 -51.28
CA THR A 11 1.28 -12.21 -50.37
C THR A 11 1.45 -12.65 -48.91
N HIS A 12 2.55 -13.32 -48.57
CA HIS A 12 2.71 -13.91 -47.22
C HIS A 12 3.61 -13.12 -46.25
N THR A 13 4.21 -11.99 -46.65
CA THR A 13 5.28 -11.32 -45.86
C THR A 13 4.90 -9.97 -45.25
N SER A 14 3.70 -9.44 -45.48
CA SER A 14 3.30 -8.11 -45.00
C SER A 14 2.57 -8.12 -43.64
N ILE A 15 2.02 -9.26 -43.22
CA ILE A 15 1.16 -9.36 -42.03
C ILE A 15 1.98 -9.32 -40.72
N GLU A 16 3.22 -9.80 -40.71
CA GLU A 16 4.01 -9.88 -39.46
C GLU A 16 4.50 -8.53 -38.92
N ARG A 17 4.64 -7.48 -39.75
CA ARG A 17 5.10 -6.17 -39.25
C ARG A 17 3.99 -5.32 -38.64
N PHE A 18 2.73 -5.60 -38.95
CA PHE A 18 1.60 -4.82 -38.45
C PHE A 18 1.24 -5.19 -37.01
N THR A 19 1.35 -6.47 -36.64
CA THR A 19 0.96 -6.99 -35.32
C THR A 19 1.88 -6.53 -34.19
N VAL A 20 3.19 -6.42 -34.42
CA VAL A 20 4.16 -6.08 -33.35
C VAL A 20 4.08 -4.61 -32.91
N ARG A 21 3.72 -3.69 -33.82
CA ARG A 21 3.63 -2.26 -33.52
C ARG A 21 2.37 -1.92 -32.71
N TRP A 22 1.27 -2.63 -32.97
CA TRP A 22 0.00 -2.50 -32.24
C TRP A 22 0.05 -3.06 -30.82
N MET A 23 0.74 -4.19 -30.59
CA MET A 23 0.92 -4.72 -29.23
C MET A 23 1.73 -3.78 -28.33
N ARG A 24 2.73 -3.08 -28.88
CA ARG A 24 3.53 -2.12 -28.10
C ARG A 24 2.73 -0.87 -27.69
N GLN A 25 1.88 -0.34 -28.56
CA GLN A 25 1.12 0.88 -28.26
C GLN A 25 -0.02 0.64 -27.25
N THR A 26 -0.73 -0.48 -27.35
CA THR A 26 -1.81 -0.84 -26.43
C THR A 26 -1.29 -1.13 -25.01
N ALA A 27 -0.15 -1.82 -24.88
CA ALA A 27 0.48 -2.07 -23.59
C ALA A 27 0.88 -0.79 -22.84
N VAL A 28 1.42 0.20 -23.56
CA VAL A 28 1.85 1.48 -22.97
C VAL A 28 0.65 2.32 -22.51
N ALA A 29 -0.42 2.38 -23.30
CA ALA A 29 -1.63 3.12 -22.95
C ALA A 29 -2.33 2.54 -21.70
N SER A 30 -2.43 1.21 -21.61
CA SER A 30 -3.03 0.53 -20.46
C SER A 30 -2.22 0.76 -19.17
N PHE A 31 -0.88 0.71 -19.25
CA PHE A 31 -0.01 0.96 -18.10
C PHE A 31 -0.11 2.42 -17.62
N LEU A 32 -0.21 3.38 -18.56
CA LEU A 32 -0.36 4.80 -18.24
C LEU A 32 -1.71 5.10 -17.58
N ALA A 33 -2.80 4.51 -18.09
CA ALA A 33 -4.13 4.62 -17.50
C ALA A 33 -4.19 4.04 -16.08
N LEU A 34 -3.52 2.90 -15.84
CA LEU A 34 -3.43 2.28 -14.52
C LEU A 34 -2.65 3.15 -13.51
N MET A 35 -1.61 3.87 -13.97
CA MET A 35 -0.85 4.81 -13.15
C MET A 35 -1.65 6.07 -12.79
N LEU A 36 -2.51 6.56 -13.69
CA LEU A 36 -3.38 7.71 -13.44
C LEU A 36 -4.50 7.43 -12.42
N LEU A 37 -4.83 6.15 -12.19
CA LEU A 37 -5.78 5.69 -11.16
C LEU A 37 -5.14 5.54 -9.77
N ALA A 38 -3.89 5.98 -9.58
CA ALA A 38 -3.26 5.98 -8.27
C ALA A 38 -4.15 6.76 -7.27
N PRO A 39 -4.63 6.12 -6.19
CA PRO A 39 -5.52 6.78 -5.24
C PRO A 39 -4.78 7.97 -4.65
N SER A 40 -5.28 9.18 -4.91
CA SER A 40 -4.78 10.37 -4.23
C SER A 40 -4.91 10.09 -2.73
N GLN A 41 -3.79 10.23 -2.01
CA GLN A 41 -3.81 10.06 -0.57
C GLN A 41 -4.62 11.23 -0.02
N ALA A 42 -5.92 11.01 0.13
CA ALA A 42 -6.80 11.93 0.81
C ALA A 42 -6.32 11.97 2.26
N SER A 43 -5.55 13.01 2.58
CA SER A 43 -5.13 13.35 3.93
C SER A 43 -6.40 13.52 4.75
N ALA A 44 -6.77 12.47 5.47
CA ALA A 44 -7.89 12.49 6.37
C ALA A 44 -7.57 13.51 7.46
N GLN A 45 -8.35 14.59 7.53
CA GLN A 45 -8.28 15.51 8.65
C GLN A 45 -8.46 14.71 9.94
N VAL A 46 -7.40 14.68 10.74
CA VAL A 46 -7.36 14.02 12.04
C VAL A 46 -8.20 14.89 12.98
N LEU A 47 -9.28 14.31 13.50
CA LEU A 47 -10.13 14.99 14.47
C LEU A 47 -9.43 15.08 15.81
N GLN A 48 -9.58 16.20 16.49
CA GLN A 48 -8.95 16.45 17.79
C GLN A 48 -9.88 16.17 18.98
N SER A 49 -11.18 15.96 18.75
CA SER A 49 -12.17 15.71 19.80
C SER A 49 -12.97 14.41 19.59
N PHE A 50 -13.46 13.82 20.68
CA PHE A 50 -14.38 12.67 20.65
C PHE A 50 -15.79 13.06 20.19
N GLU A 51 -16.18 14.32 20.36
CA GLU A 51 -17.47 14.83 19.85
C GLU A 51 -17.50 14.76 18.32
N ASP A 52 -16.42 15.18 17.66
CA ASP A 52 -16.31 15.06 16.20
C ASP A 52 -16.25 13.60 15.73
N LEU A 53 -15.70 12.72 16.57
CA LEU A 53 -15.65 11.29 16.31
C LEU A 53 -17.07 10.71 16.26
N ALA A 54 -17.96 11.16 17.16
CA ALA A 54 -19.36 10.73 17.20
C ALA A 54 -20.14 11.15 15.95
N LEU A 55 -19.76 12.24 15.29
CA LEU A 55 -20.37 12.67 14.03
C LEU A 55 -19.97 11.81 12.81
N ARG A 56 -18.91 11.00 12.93
CA ARG A 56 -18.34 10.24 11.79
C ARG A 56 -18.41 8.73 11.95
N VAL A 57 -18.76 8.22 13.12
CA VAL A 57 -18.75 6.80 13.45
C VAL A 57 -20.14 6.39 13.89
N ASN A 58 -20.65 5.29 13.33
CA ASN A 58 -21.93 4.75 13.75
C ASN A 58 -21.71 3.76 14.90
N LEU A 59 -22.73 3.61 15.76
CA LEU A 59 -22.80 2.45 16.64
C LEU A 59 -22.74 1.17 15.79
N ASP A 60 -22.12 0.11 16.31
CA ASP A 60 -21.76 -1.13 15.61
C ASP A 60 -20.56 -1.08 14.64
N ASP A 61 -19.99 0.09 14.37
CA ASP A 61 -18.76 0.15 13.58
C ASP A 61 -17.61 -0.57 14.29
N ARG A 62 -16.76 -1.24 13.51
CA ARG A 62 -15.61 -1.95 14.06
C ARG A 62 -14.45 -0.98 14.24
N LEU A 63 -14.03 -0.78 15.48
CA LEU A 63 -12.94 0.11 15.86
C LEU A 63 -11.71 -0.66 16.28
N GLN A 64 -10.55 -0.03 16.04
CA GLN A 64 -9.30 -0.36 16.69
C GLN A 64 -8.89 0.85 17.54
N VAL A 65 -8.84 0.65 18.85
CA VAL A 65 -8.41 1.64 19.83
C VAL A 65 -6.98 1.31 20.25
N GLU A 66 -6.08 2.27 20.13
CA GLU A 66 -4.72 2.22 20.64
C GLU A 66 -4.65 3.12 21.88
N ASP A 67 -4.24 2.56 23.01
CA ASP A 67 -4.06 3.31 24.26
C ASP A 67 -2.71 4.05 24.31
N GLN A 68 -2.48 4.84 25.36
CA GLN A 68 -1.21 5.55 25.57
C GLN A 68 0.00 4.63 25.71
N LEU A 69 -0.21 3.39 26.16
CA LEU A 69 0.84 2.36 26.27
C LEU A 69 1.14 1.70 24.91
N GLY A 70 0.38 2.04 23.86
CA GLY A 70 0.49 1.46 22.53
C GLY A 70 -0.21 0.10 22.39
N ALA A 71 -0.92 -0.37 23.42
CA ALA A 71 -1.70 -1.59 23.33
C ALA A 71 -2.94 -1.36 22.46
N LYS A 72 -3.22 -2.34 21.60
CA LYS A 72 -4.30 -2.25 20.61
C LYS A 72 -5.43 -3.19 20.97
N ALA A 73 -6.64 -2.65 21.06
CA ALA A 73 -7.86 -3.43 21.19
C ALA A 73 -8.73 -3.22 19.96
N THR A 74 -9.35 -4.30 19.47
CA THR A 74 -10.25 -4.24 18.30
C THR A 74 -11.61 -4.81 18.69
N GLY A 75 -12.68 -4.09 18.40
CA GLY A 75 -14.04 -4.46 18.80
C GLY A 75 -15.11 -3.69 18.03
N ARG A 76 -16.38 -3.98 18.30
CA ARG A 76 -17.52 -3.18 17.80
C ARG A 76 -17.81 -2.04 18.75
N LEU A 77 -18.06 -0.84 18.26
CA LEU A 77 -18.43 0.31 19.08
C LEU A 77 -19.81 0.07 19.72
N THR A 78 -19.85 -0.01 21.06
CA THR A 78 -21.11 -0.14 21.82
C THR A 78 -21.55 1.18 22.41
N ARG A 79 -20.60 2.02 22.81
CA ARG A 79 -20.88 3.33 23.42
C ARG A 79 -19.77 4.32 23.05
N LEU A 80 -20.18 5.53 22.66
CA LEU A 80 -19.28 6.66 22.50
C LEU A 80 -19.86 7.85 23.25
N THR A 81 -19.09 8.39 24.17
CA THR A 81 -19.39 9.63 24.89
C THR A 81 -18.23 10.61 24.71
N ARG A 82 -18.35 11.82 25.26
CA ARG A 82 -17.28 12.81 25.23
C ARG A 82 -15.99 12.32 25.87
N ASP A 83 -16.12 11.54 26.95
CA ASP A 83 -15.00 11.18 27.83
C ASP A 83 -14.65 9.69 27.76
N GLU A 84 -15.44 8.88 27.06
CA GLU A 84 -15.27 7.43 27.04
C GLU A 84 -15.66 6.84 25.68
N VAL A 85 -14.87 5.87 25.21
CA VAL A 85 -15.24 4.95 24.13
C VAL A 85 -15.27 3.52 24.65
N ALA A 86 -16.39 2.83 24.45
CA ALA A 86 -16.56 1.43 24.81
C ALA A 86 -16.68 0.58 23.55
N ILE A 87 -15.89 -0.49 23.50
CA ILE A 87 -15.92 -1.46 22.41
C ILE A 87 -16.20 -2.86 22.93
N GLN A 88 -17.09 -3.58 22.27
CA GLN A 88 -17.30 -5.01 22.47
C GLN A 88 -16.17 -5.78 21.79
N THR A 89 -15.32 -6.41 22.59
CA THR A 89 -14.29 -7.34 22.12
C THR A 89 -14.76 -8.79 22.30
N ASN A 90 -13.98 -9.75 21.80
CA ASN A 90 -14.24 -11.17 22.05
C ASN A 90 -14.11 -11.53 23.54
N ALA A 91 -13.37 -10.74 24.32
CA ALA A 91 -13.17 -10.95 25.76
C ALA A 91 -14.20 -10.21 26.64
N GLY A 92 -15.14 -9.49 26.03
CA GLY A 92 -16.11 -8.64 26.73
C GLY A 92 -16.05 -7.17 26.31
N GLU A 93 -16.89 -6.35 26.94
CA GLU A 93 -16.88 -4.90 26.76
C GLU A 93 -15.60 -4.32 27.39
N LYS A 94 -14.87 -3.50 26.63
CA LYS A 94 -13.71 -2.76 27.11
C LYS A 94 -13.95 -1.28 26.94
N ARG A 95 -13.79 -0.54 28.05
CA ARG A 95 -14.00 0.91 28.13
C ARG A 95 -12.65 1.61 28.16
N PHE A 96 -12.56 2.70 27.42
CA PHE A 96 -11.36 3.53 27.34
C PHE A 96 -11.74 4.97 27.59
N ALA A 97 -11.14 5.58 28.61
CA ALA A 97 -11.29 7.01 28.87
C ALA A 97 -10.51 7.83 27.84
N SER A 98 -11.00 9.01 27.48
CA SER A 98 -10.45 9.85 26.41
C SER A 98 -8.98 10.22 26.63
N ASP A 99 -8.58 10.39 27.89
CA ASP A 99 -7.19 10.63 28.30
C ASP A 99 -6.29 9.41 28.10
N THR A 100 -6.80 8.19 28.24
CA THR A 100 -6.04 6.95 28.01
C THR A 100 -5.92 6.56 26.54
N VAL A 101 -6.74 7.13 25.66
CA VAL A 101 -6.76 6.78 24.24
C VAL A 101 -5.73 7.60 23.47
N ARG A 102 -4.81 6.92 22.79
CA ARG A 102 -3.83 7.56 21.91
C ARG A 102 -4.36 7.75 20.50
N ALA A 103 -5.01 6.72 19.95
CA ALA A 103 -5.57 6.77 18.61
C ALA A 103 -6.79 5.87 18.48
N VAL A 104 -7.76 6.31 17.67
CA VAL A 104 -8.90 5.49 17.25
C VAL A 104 -8.87 5.38 15.74
N ALA A 105 -8.88 4.14 15.25
CA ALA A 105 -9.02 3.83 13.86
C ALA A 105 -10.35 3.10 13.61
N VAL A 106 -11.09 3.55 12.61
CA VAL A 106 -12.36 2.94 12.19
C VAL A 106 -12.09 2.05 10.99
N ARG A 107 -12.71 0.87 10.96
CA ARG A 107 -12.73 0.03 9.77
C ARG A 107 -13.64 0.70 8.74
N GLY A 108 -13.05 1.31 7.71
CA GLY A 108 -13.83 1.89 6.63
C GLY A 108 -14.61 0.81 5.86
N HIS A 109 -15.80 1.16 5.38
CA HIS A 109 -16.54 0.34 4.40
C HIS A 109 -15.84 0.39 3.03
N ALA A 110 -14.68 -0.26 2.93
CA ALA A 110 -13.89 -0.32 1.71
C ALA A 110 -14.56 -1.15 0.61
N LEU A 111 -15.59 -1.94 0.95
CA LEU A 111 -16.30 -2.83 0.02
C LEU A 111 -16.85 -2.09 -1.20
N ARG A 112 -17.63 -1.01 -1.00
CA ARG A 112 -18.23 -0.27 -2.13
C ARG A 112 -17.16 0.34 -3.05
N LYS A 113 -16.07 0.87 -2.47
CA LYS A 113 -14.97 1.43 -3.26
C LYS A 113 -14.20 0.34 -4.02
N GLY A 114 -13.94 -0.80 -3.38
CA GLY A 114 -13.33 -1.96 -4.03
C GLY A 114 -14.17 -2.48 -5.19
N ALA A 115 -15.49 -2.59 -4.99
CA ALA A 115 -16.45 -2.98 -6.01
C ALA A 115 -16.43 -2.04 -7.22
N LEU A 116 -16.51 -0.73 -6.98
CA LEU A 116 -16.53 0.28 -8.04
C LEU A 116 -15.22 0.31 -8.84
N ILE A 117 -14.08 0.21 -8.15
CA ILE A 117 -12.78 0.14 -8.82
C ILE A 117 -12.67 -1.14 -9.65
N GLY A 118 -13.07 -2.29 -9.08
CA GLY A 118 -13.07 -3.57 -9.80
C GLY A 118 -14.00 -3.55 -11.02
N ALA A 119 -15.22 -3.05 -10.87
CA ALA A 119 -16.18 -2.89 -11.97
C ALA A 119 -15.62 -2.00 -13.08
N GLY A 120 -15.05 -0.84 -12.73
CA GLY A 120 -14.48 0.10 -13.69
C GLY A 120 -13.32 -0.49 -14.48
N VAL A 121 -12.37 -1.16 -13.81
CA VAL A 121 -11.21 -1.78 -14.47
C VAL A 121 -11.65 -2.87 -15.46
N PHE A 122 -12.57 -3.76 -15.05
CA PHE A 122 -13.03 -4.84 -15.92
C PHE A 122 -13.97 -4.36 -17.05
N ALA A 123 -14.74 -3.29 -16.83
CA ALA A 123 -15.53 -2.69 -17.90
C ALA A 123 -14.64 -2.12 -19.02
N VAL A 124 -13.54 -1.43 -18.64
CA VAL A 124 -12.56 -0.92 -19.60
C VAL A 124 -11.86 -2.06 -20.34
N LEU A 125 -11.42 -3.10 -19.63
CA LEU A 125 -10.82 -4.28 -20.26
C LEU A 125 -11.78 -4.98 -21.23
N GLY A 126 -13.06 -5.11 -20.86
CA GLY A 126 -14.10 -5.67 -21.73
C GLY A 126 -14.30 -4.83 -22.99
N ALA A 127 -14.30 -3.49 -22.88
CA ALA A 127 -14.40 -2.59 -24.03
C ALA A 127 -13.18 -2.68 -24.97
N VAL A 128 -11.97 -2.77 -24.42
CA VAL A 128 -10.74 -2.93 -25.22
C VAL A 128 -10.74 -4.26 -25.97
N ALA A 129 -11.13 -5.36 -25.32
CA ALA A 129 -11.23 -6.68 -25.95
C ALA A 129 -12.23 -6.68 -27.13
N CYS A 130 -13.28 -5.87 -27.04
CA CYS A 130 -14.25 -5.68 -28.13
C CYS A 130 -13.64 -4.92 -29.32
N SER A 131 -12.86 -3.87 -29.06
CA SER A 131 -12.22 -3.07 -30.12
C SER A 131 -11.15 -3.82 -30.93
N SER A 132 -10.57 -4.91 -30.39
CA SER A 132 -9.60 -5.73 -31.13
C SER A 132 -10.21 -6.74 -32.11
N ARG A 133 -11.55 -6.80 -32.20
CA ARG A 133 -12.28 -7.76 -33.02
C ARG A 133 -12.90 -7.07 -34.25
N GLU A 134 -12.11 -6.25 -34.94
CA GLU A 134 -12.48 -5.77 -36.28
C GLU A 134 -12.33 -6.92 -37.30
N GLU A 135 -13.24 -6.97 -38.27
CA GLU A 135 -13.19 -7.79 -39.51
C GLU A 135 -13.90 -9.15 -39.57
N ARG A 136 -14.81 -9.50 -38.64
CA ARG A 136 -15.85 -10.53 -38.98
C ARG A 136 -17.19 -9.84 -39.21
N GLU A 137 -17.47 -9.56 -40.48
CA GLU A 137 -18.69 -8.93 -40.96
C GLU A 137 -19.94 -9.66 -40.42
N GLY A 138 -20.82 -8.91 -39.74
CA GLY A 138 -22.22 -9.28 -39.62
C GLY A 138 -22.83 -9.42 -38.22
N GLN A 139 -22.20 -8.99 -37.11
CA GLN A 139 -22.82 -9.18 -35.79
C GLN A 139 -22.68 -7.99 -34.82
N ASP A 140 -23.75 -7.20 -34.73
CA ASP A 140 -23.98 -5.98 -33.89
C ASP A 140 -23.89 -6.19 -32.36
N SER A 141 -23.26 -7.25 -31.86
CA SER A 141 -23.30 -7.63 -30.43
C SER A 141 -22.28 -6.90 -29.52
N CYS A 142 -21.52 -5.95 -30.07
CA CYS A 142 -20.37 -5.32 -29.40
C CYS A 142 -20.73 -4.53 -28.12
N ILE A 143 -21.98 -4.08 -27.98
CA ILE A 143 -22.47 -3.33 -26.81
C ILE A 143 -22.74 -4.25 -25.61
N VAL A 144 -23.04 -5.53 -25.82
CA VAL A 144 -23.46 -6.46 -24.75
C VAL A 144 -22.26 -6.98 -23.95
N ALA A 145 -21.10 -7.08 -24.58
CA ALA A 145 -19.89 -7.61 -23.97
C ALA A 145 -19.39 -6.81 -22.73
N PRO A 146 -19.22 -5.48 -22.74
CA PRO A 146 -18.77 -4.75 -21.55
C PRO A 146 -19.75 -4.83 -20.37
N LEU A 147 -21.06 -4.91 -20.65
CA LEU A 147 -22.09 -5.10 -19.62
C LEU A 147 -22.03 -6.48 -18.96
N SER A 148 -21.52 -7.48 -19.67
CA SER A 148 -21.44 -8.86 -19.20
C SER A 148 -20.27 -9.08 -18.24
N PHE A 149 -19.17 -8.34 -18.41
CA PHE A 149 -17.95 -8.46 -17.60
C PHE A 149 -17.92 -7.56 -16.36
N ALA A 150 -18.68 -6.45 -16.36
CA ALA A 150 -18.75 -5.54 -15.21
C ALA A 150 -19.16 -6.22 -13.87
N PRO A 151 -20.14 -7.16 -13.84
CA PRO A 151 -20.49 -7.88 -12.61
C PRO A 151 -19.34 -8.73 -12.04
N PHE A 152 -18.56 -9.38 -12.91
CA PHE A 152 -17.41 -10.19 -12.49
C PHE A 152 -16.32 -9.31 -11.87
N GLY A 153 -16.01 -8.19 -12.50
CA GLY A 153 -15.07 -7.20 -11.96
C GLY A 153 -15.52 -6.62 -10.62
N ALA A 154 -16.82 -6.32 -10.48
CA ALA A 154 -17.40 -5.87 -9.22
C ALA A 154 -17.24 -6.93 -8.12
N GLY A 155 -17.47 -8.21 -8.43
CA GLY A 155 -17.31 -9.34 -7.50
C GLY A 155 -15.87 -9.49 -6.99
N ILE A 156 -14.89 -9.46 -7.90
CA ILE A 156 -13.46 -9.54 -7.54
C ILE A 156 -13.04 -8.31 -6.72
N GLY A 157 -13.48 -7.12 -7.13
CA GLY A 157 -13.25 -5.87 -6.43
C GLY A 157 -13.81 -5.87 -5.01
N LEU A 158 -15.00 -6.47 -4.82
CA LEU A 158 -15.61 -6.67 -3.50
C LEU A 158 -14.79 -7.63 -2.64
N ALA A 159 -14.39 -8.79 -3.18
CA ALA A 159 -13.61 -9.78 -2.45
C ALA A 159 -12.27 -9.20 -1.97
N MET A 160 -11.57 -8.48 -2.84
CA MET A 160 -10.32 -7.81 -2.50
C MET A 160 -10.52 -6.67 -1.49
N GLY A 161 -11.60 -5.89 -1.65
CA GLY A 161 -12.00 -4.87 -0.68
C GLY A 161 -12.35 -5.45 0.69
N ALA A 162 -12.83 -6.69 0.76
CA ALA A 162 -13.14 -7.39 2.00
C ALA A 162 -11.88 -7.92 2.71
N LEU A 163 -10.92 -8.43 1.94
CA LEU A 163 -9.69 -9.05 2.43
C LEU A 163 -8.68 -8.06 3.01
N ILE A 164 -8.73 -6.79 2.59
CA ILE A 164 -7.83 -5.74 3.10
C ILE A 164 -8.63 -4.82 4.03
N PRO A 165 -8.74 -5.15 5.33
CA PRO A 165 -9.34 -4.25 6.30
C PRO A 165 -8.48 -2.98 6.39
N ARG A 166 -8.92 -1.91 5.72
CA ARG A 166 -8.33 -0.59 5.87
C ARG A 166 -8.88 0.06 7.14
N MET A 167 -8.07 0.03 8.19
CA MET A 167 -8.26 0.87 9.37
C MET A 167 -7.85 2.29 9.00
N ARG A 168 -8.77 3.24 9.12
CA ARG A 168 -8.49 4.66 8.94
C ARG A 168 -8.44 5.31 10.32
N THR A 169 -7.30 5.85 10.70
CA THR A 169 -7.20 6.67 11.91
C THR A 169 -8.08 7.90 11.75
N VAL A 170 -9.06 8.04 12.62
CA VAL A 170 -10.06 9.13 12.61
C VAL A 170 -9.82 10.09 13.76
N TYR A 171 -9.32 9.57 14.88
CA TYR A 171 -8.93 10.34 16.05
C TYR A 171 -7.49 9.96 16.41
N ARG A 172 -6.71 10.98 16.76
CA ARG A 172 -5.42 10.83 17.44
C ARG A 172 -5.39 11.90 18.50
N ALA A 173 -5.20 11.48 19.75
CA ALA A 173 -5.05 12.42 20.84
C ALA A 173 -3.89 13.37 20.50
N PRO A 174 -4.03 14.68 20.77
CA PRO A 174 -2.89 15.57 20.70
C PRO A 174 -1.80 14.95 21.58
N GLU A 175 -0.63 14.70 21.01
CA GLU A 175 0.51 14.34 21.83
C GLU A 175 0.65 15.50 22.81
N ASN A 176 0.31 15.29 24.08
CA ASN A 176 0.60 16.20 25.16
C ASN A 176 2.13 16.24 25.27
N ARG A 177 2.76 16.96 24.34
CA ARG A 177 4.08 17.55 24.47
C ARG A 177 3.91 18.71 25.45
N ALA A 178 3.36 18.42 26.63
CA ALA A 178 3.89 19.04 27.82
C ALA A 178 5.36 18.65 27.78
N SER A 179 6.15 19.58 27.29
CA SER A 179 7.58 19.61 27.33
C SER A 179 8.01 19.09 28.69
N VAL A 180 8.35 17.80 28.77
CA VAL A 180 9.24 17.32 29.82
C VAL A 180 10.41 18.29 29.74
N PRO A 181 10.62 19.16 30.74
CA PRO A 181 11.77 20.04 30.73
C PRO A 181 12.95 19.08 30.71
N ARG A 182 13.59 18.98 29.56
CA ARG A 182 14.85 18.27 29.41
C ARG A 182 15.82 19.16 30.16
N ALA A 183 15.87 18.99 31.48
CA ALA A 183 16.87 19.58 32.34
C ALA A 183 18.20 19.30 31.65
N GLY A 184 18.95 20.36 31.34
CA GLY A 184 20.10 20.36 30.45
C GLY A 184 21.26 19.51 30.96
N GLY A 185 21.08 18.20 30.96
CA GLY A 185 22.12 17.20 31.08
C GLY A 185 22.51 16.74 29.69
N ALA A 186 23.82 16.69 29.46
CA ALA A 186 24.49 16.36 28.22
C ALA A 186 23.74 15.37 27.30
N ILE A 187 23.82 15.65 26.01
CA ILE A 187 23.32 14.81 24.91
C ILE A 187 24.10 13.49 24.93
N GLY A 188 23.74 12.60 25.85
CA GLY A 188 24.02 11.18 25.76
C GLY A 188 22.99 10.59 24.81
N VAL A 189 23.44 10.07 23.69
CA VAL A 189 22.66 9.19 22.81
C VAL A 189 22.08 8.09 23.71
N GLN A 190 20.76 8.09 23.95
CA GLN A 190 20.14 7.11 24.83
C GLN A 190 20.33 5.69 24.25
N PRO A 191 21.05 4.78 24.92
CA PRO A 191 21.33 3.43 24.41
C PRO A 191 20.07 2.55 24.28
N SER A 192 18.96 2.91 24.93
CA SER A 192 17.68 2.18 24.86
C SER A 192 17.00 2.19 23.48
N LEU A 193 17.49 3.00 22.55
CA LEU A 193 16.84 3.20 21.24
C LEU A 193 17.19 2.07 20.25
N LEU A 194 18.38 1.48 20.36
CA LEU A 194 18.76 0.29 19.59
C LEU A 194 18.07 -0.97 20.12
N GLU A 195 17.71 -1.01 21.41
CA GLU A 195 16.91 -2.10 21.99
C GLU A 195 15.48 -2.12 21.42
N ASP A 196 14.83 -0.97 21.24
CA ASP A 196 13.52 -0.90 20.58
C ASP A 196 13.63 -1.25 19.08
N LEU A 197 14.78 -1.00 18.46
CA LEU A 197 15.06 -1.49 17.10
C LEU A 197 15.11 -3.02 17.06
N ALA A 198 15.76 -3.66 18.05
CA ALA A 198 15.87 -5.11 18.14
C ALA A 198 14.51 -5.81 18.32
N LEU A 199 13.54 -5.14 18.95
CA LEU A 199 12.17 -5.63 19.08
C LEU A 199 11.37 -5.58 17.76
N ARG A 200 11.79 -4.75 16.78
CA ARG A 200 11.02 -4.49 15.55
C ARG A 200 11.66 -5.04 14.29
N VAL A 201 12.95 -5.35 14.30
CA VAL A 201 13.70 -5.80 13.12
C VAL A 201 14.23 -7.19 13.37
N ASN A 202 13.94 -8.12 12.45
CA ASN A 202 14.49 -9.47 12.55
C ASN A 202 15.90 -9.50 11.96
N LEU A 203 16.77 -10.34 12.51
CA LEU A 203 17.99 -10.73 11.83
C LEU A 203 17.64 -11.28 10.44
N ASN A 204 18.47 -10.97 9.45
CA ASN A 204 18.29 -11.26 8.03
C ASN A 204 17.29 -10.36 7.27
N ASP A 205 16.61 -9.41 7.92
CA ASP A 205 15.82 -8.39 7.22
C ASP A 205 16.74 -7.49 6.36
N ARG A 206 16.24 -7.02 5.20
CA ARG A 206 16.94 -6.00 4.42
C ARG A 206 16.69 -4.61 5.02
N VAL A 207 17.78 -3.93 5.36
CA VAL A 207 17.77 -2.62 5.98
C VAL A 207 18.49 -1.63 5.07
N LEU A 208 17.92 -0.44 4.95
CA LEU A 208 18.51 0.73 4.34
C LEU A 208 18.96 1.65 5.48
N VAL A 209 20.26 1.84 5.60
CA VAL A 209 20.87 2.79 6.55
C VAL A 209 21.30 4.01 5.76
N GLU A 210 20.83 5.18 6.16
CA GLU A 210 21.37 6.47 5.73
C GLU A 210 22.38 6.93 6.78
N ASP A 211 23.62 7.14 6.38
CA ASP A 211 24.69 7.58 7.26
C ASP A 211 24.69 9.11 7.45
N ALA A 212 25.53 9.61 8.35
CA ALA A 212 25.66 11.03 8.67
C ALA A 212 26.11 11.88 7.46
N SER A 213 26.77 11.28 6.46
CA SER A 213 27.12 11.96 5.21
C SER A 213 25.95 12.05 4.21
N GLY A 214 24.81 11.44 4.52
CA GLY A 214 23.69 11.26 3.61
C GLY A 214 23.87 10.07 2.66
N GLY A 215 24.94 9.29 2.82
CA GLY A 215 25.21 8.08 2.08
C GLY A 215 24.20 6.99 2.43
N ARG A 216 23.64 6.34 1.42
CA ARG A 216 22.66 5.27 1.60
C ARG A 216 23.28 3.91 1.36
N THR A 217 23.29 3.07 2.39
CA THR A 217 23.75 1.70 2.31
C THR A 217 22.58 0.74 2.49
N THR A 218 22.39 -0.19 1.55
CA THR A 218 21.42 -1.29 1.70
C THR A 218 22.15 -2.60 1.97
N GLY A 219 21.71 -3.34 2.98
CA GLY A 219 22.26 -4.67 3.29
C GLY A 219 21.27 -5.55 4.05
N ARG A 220 21.64 -6.80 4.29
CA ARG A 220 20.92 -7.69 5.22
C ARG A 220 21.47 -7.49 6.63
N LEU A 221 20.60 -7.34 7.61
CA LEU A 221 21.00 -7.21 9.01
C LEU A 221 21.56 -8.55 9.52
N THR A 222 22.87 -8.63 9.77
CA THR A 222 23.51 -9.84 10.30
C THR A 222 23.64 -9.80 11.81
N ARG A 223 23.90 -8.62 12.36
CA ARG A 223 24.07 -8.41 13.80
C ARG A 223 23.47 -7.08 14.20
N LEU A 224 22.79 -7.08 15.35
CA LEU A 224 22.23 -5.90 15.97
C LEU A 224 22.58 -5.92 17.45
N THR A 225 23.34 -4.94 17.90
CA THR A 225 23.70 -4.75 19.31
C THR A 225 23.31 -3.34 19.75
N ALA A 226 23.40 -3.06 21.05
CA ALA A 226 23.11 -1.72 21.60
C ALA A 226 24.08 -0.61 21.11
N VAL A 227 25.23 -0.99 20.54
CA VAL A 227 26.29 -0.05 20.12
C VAL A 227 26.60 -0.10 18.63
N GLU A 228 26.06 -1.10 17.93
CA GLU A 228 26.49 -1.38 16.56
C GLU A 228 25.42 -2.14 15.76
N ILE A 229 25.21 -1.70 14.53
CA ILE A 229 24.44 -2.38 13.50
C ILE A 229 25.41 -2.90 12.45
N THR A 230 25.33 -4.21 12.15
CA THR A 230 26.16 -4.82 11.11
C THR A 230 25.29 -5.28 9.95
N LEU A 231 25.64 -4.82 8.75
CA LEU A 231 24.94 -5.15 7.51
C LEU A 231 25.85 -5.94 6.56
N GLN A 232 25.36 -7.08 6.07
CA GLN A 232 25.93 -7.74 4.91
C GLN A 232 25.49 -7.00 3.63
N THR A 233 26.41 -6.29 3.00
CA THR A 233 26.19 -5.61 1.71
C THR A 233 26.80 -6.42 0.56
N ALA A 234 26.57 -5.98 -0.68
CA ALA A 234 27.23 -6.59 -1.84
C ALA A 234 28.76 -6.39 -1.83
N ALA A 235 29.25 -5.35 -1.17
CA ALA A 235 30.68 -5.04 -1.03
C ALA A 235 31.33 -5.71 0.19
N GLY A 236 30.57 -6.50 0.96
CA GLY A 236 31.02 -7.11 2.21
C GLY A 236 30.25 -6.62 3.42
N GLU A 237 30.72 -7.01 4.60
CA GLU A 237 30.14 -6.61 5.88
C GLU A 237 30.48 -5.15 6.19
N LYS A 238 29.48 -4.36 6.59
CA LYS A 238 29.64 -2.95 6.96
C LYS A 238 29.04 -2.70 8.34
N HIS A 239 29.83 -2.01 9.14
CA HIS A 239 29.55 -1.72 10.54
C HIS A 239 29.09 -0.27 10.67
N PHE A 240 28.02 -0.05 11.41
CA PHE A 240 27.47 1.27 11.67
C PHE A 240 27.28 1.47 13.17
N THR A 241 27.89 2.53 13.70
CA THR A 241 27.69 2.97 15.08
C THR A 241 26.57 4.02 15.13
N PRO A 242 25.87 4.19 16.27
CA PRO A 242 24.78 5.16 16.41
C PRO A 242 25.15 6.58 15.93
N GLU A 243 26.40 7.00 16.13
CA GLU A 243 26.93 8.30 15.74
C GLU A 243 26.99 8.50 14.22
N THR A 244 27.19 7.41 13.48
CA THR A 244 27.27 7.42 12.02
C THR A 244 25.91 7.25 11.36
N ILE A 245 24.88 6.85 12.09
CA ILE A 245 23.56 6.53 11.56
C ILE A 245 22.64 7.73 11.68
N ARG A 246 22.18 8.22 10.54
CA ARG A 246 21.18 9.28 10.47
C ARG A 246 19.76 8.71 10.47
N GLN A 247 19.54 7.65 9.69
CA GLN A 247 18.22 7.05 9.53
C GLN A 247 18.34 5.54 9.28
N VAL A 248 17.43 4.78 9.87
CA VAL A 248 17.28 3.35 9.58
C VAL A 248 15.87 3.06 9.07
N ALA A 249 15.79 2.56 7.85
CA ALA A 249 14.54 2.11 7.25
C ALA A 249 14.60 0.61 6.96
N VAL A 250 13.58 -0.12 7.37
CA VAL A 250 13.47 -1.56 7.08
C VAL A 250 12.64 -1.76 5.84
N ARG A 251 13.18 -2.54 4.90
CA ARG A 251 12.51 -2.89 3.66
C ARG A 251 11.91 -4.28 3.81
N ARG A 252 10.66 -4.34 4.28
CA ARG A 252 9.90 -5.59 4.29
C ARG A 252 9.36 -5.82 2.89
N GLN A 253 9.60 -7.00 2.34
CA GLN A 253 8.98 -7.43 1.09
C GLN A 253 7.70 -8.20 1.45
N PRO A 254 6.50 -7.63 1.27
CA PRO A 254 5.26 -8.39 1.39
C PRO A 254 5.07 -9.24 0.13
N LEU A 255 5.97 -10.21 -0.11
CA LEU A 255 5.88 -11.09 -1.29
C LEU A 255 4.61 -11.93 -1.25
N ARG A 256 4.25 -12.48 -0.08
CA ARG A 256 3.06 -13.33 0.07
C ARG A 256 1.77 -12.58 -0.33
N PRO A 257 1.47 -11.38 0.20
CA PRO A 257 0.32 -10.61 -0.27
C PRO A 257 0.35 -10.32 -1.77
N ALA A 258 1.49 -9.91 -2.32
CA ALA A 258 1.57 -9.55 -3.73
C ALA A 258 1.37 -10.75 -4.68
N VAL A 259 1.95 -11.91 -4.34
CA VAL A 259 1.75 -13.17 -5.07
C VAL A 259 0.29 -13.60 -5.01
N LEU A 260 -0.34 -13.56 -3.83
CA LEU A 260 -1.75 -13.93 -3.68
C LEU A 260 -2.68 -12.98 -4.46
N ILE A 261 -2.38 -11.68 -4.44
CA ILE A 261 -3.13 -10.67 -5.20
C ILE A 261 -3.01 -10.93 -6.70
N GLY A 262 -1.80 -11.20 -7.20
CA GLY A 262 -1.57 -11.51 -8.61
C GLY A 262 -2.21 -12.83 -9.03
N ALA A 263 -2.05 -13.88 -8.22
CA ALA A 263 -2.63 -15.19 -8.49
C ALA A 263 -4.16 -15.10 -8.58
N GLY A 264 -4.79 -14.42 -7.63
CA GLY A 264 -6.24 -14.20 -7.62
C GLY A 264 -6.71 -13.39 -8.84
N ALA A 265 -6.00 -12.31 -9.18
CA ALA A 265 -6.34 -11.50 -10.36
C ALA A 265 -6.19 -12.28 -11.67
N GLY A 266 -5.12 -13.08 -11.82
CA GLY A 266 -4.89 -13.92 -12.99
C GLY A 266 -5.92 -15.04 -13.14
N ALA A 267 -6.24 -15.74 -12.05
CA ALA A 267 -7.20 -16.84 -12.08
C ALA A 267 -8.60 -16.33 -12.47
N ALA A 268 -8.97 -15.17 -11.93
CA ALA A 268 -10.23 -14.54 -12.27
C ALA A 268 -10.27 -14.08 -13.73
N ALA A 269 -9.19 -13.48 -14.25
CA ALA A 269 -9.10 -13.14 -15.67
C ALA A 269 -9.17 -14.37 -16.59
N GLY A 270 -8.51 -15.47 -16.21
CA GLY A 270 -8.55 -16.74 -16.96
C GLY A 270 -9.93 -17.38 -17.01
N ALA A 271 -10.64 -17.42 -15.88
CA ALA A 271 -12.01 -17.92 -15.81
C ALA A 271 -12.94 -17.12 -16.71
N VAL A 272 -12.80 -15.79 -16.69
CA VAL A 272 -13.59 -14.89 -17.52
C VAL A 272 -13.29 -15.11 -19.02
N ALA A 273 -12.01 -15.26 -19.39
CA ALA A 273 -11.63 -15.55 -20.78
C ALA A 273 -12.17 -16.92 -21.24
N ALA A 274 -12.05 -17.96 -20.41
CA ALA A 274 -12.51 -19.31 -20.71
C ALA A 274 -14.02 -19.38 -20.96
N CYS A 275 -14.82 -18.67 -20.15
CA CYS A 275 -16.28 -18.66 -20.27
C CYS A 275 -16.81 -17.88 -21.50
N THR A 276 -15.95 -17.18 -22.24
CA THR A 276 -16.35 -16.41 -23.44
C THR A 276 -15.85 -17.01 -24.75
N GLY A 277 -15.14 -18.13 -24.69
CA GLY A 277 -14.80 -18.93 -25.85
C GLY A 277 -16.03 -19.61 -26.46
N PRO A 278 -16.05 -19.83 -27.79
CA PRO A 278 -17.12 -20.58 -28.47
C PRO A 278 -17.13 -22.07 -28.08
N GLU A 279 -16.03 -22.59 -27.54
CA GLU A 279 -15.88 -23.98 -27.12
C GLU A 279 -15.93 -24.06 -25.59
N ARG A 280 -17.10 -24.45 -25.06
CA ARG A 280 -17.37 -24.45 -23.61
C ARG A 280 -16.74 -25.64 -22.86
N GLU A 281 -16.17 -26.62 -23.56
CA GLU A 281 -15.67 -27.86 -22.92
C GLU A 281 -14.30 -27.70 -22.25
N GLU A 282 -13.49 -26.69 -22.61
CA GLU A 282 -12.15 -26.46 -22.01
C GLU A 282 -12.16 -25.47 -20.82
N CYS A 283 -13.32 -25.17 -20.25
CA CYS A 283 -13.45 -24.15 -19.20
C CYS A 283 -12.71 -24.47 -17.88
N ALA A 284 -12.28 -25.71 -17.65
CA ALA A 284 -11.68 -26.12 -16.38
C ALA A 284 -10.19 -25.72 -16.21
N ASP A 285 -9.40 -25.72 -17.30
CA ASP A 285 -7.94 -25.61 -17.20
C ASP A 285 -7.40 -24.18 -17.38
N ALA A 286 -8.12 -23.35 -18.17
CA ALA A 286 -7.76 -21.96 -18.42
C ALA A 286 -7.64 -21.07 -17.17
N PRO A 287 -8.50 -21.19 -16.11
CA PRO A 287 -8.33 -20.44 -14.87
C PRO A 287 -7.02 -20.76 -14.14
N ILE A 288 -6.56 -22.02 -14.19
CA ILE A 288 -5.37 -22.48 -13.48
C ILE A 288 -4.12 -21.87 -14.13
N MET A 289 -4.03 -21.95 -15.46
CA MET A 289 -2.93 -21.40 -16.25
C MET A 289 -2.84 -19.87 -16.12
N ALA A 290 -3.97 -19.17 -16.22
CA ALA A 290 -4.01 -17.72 -16.04
C ALA A 290 -3.72 -17.31 -14.60
N GLY A 291 -4.14 -18.11 -13.61
CA GLY A 291 -3.79 -17.94 -12.21
C GLY A 291 -2.28 -18.02 -11.97
N ALA A 292 -1.61 -19.00 -12.58
CA ALA A 292 -0.16 -19.13 -12.51
C ALA A 292 0.57 -17.93 -13.14
N LEU A 293 0.12 -17.48 -14.32
CA LEU A 293 0.65 -16.28 -14.97
C LEU A 293 0.44 -15.02 -14.13
N GLY A 294 -0.76 -14.85 -13.57
CA GLY A 294 -1.07 -13.75 -12.67
C GLY A 294 -0.24 -13.77 -11.40
N ALA A 295 0.03 -14.95 -10.83
CA ALA A 295 0.91 -15.12 -9.68
C ALA A 295 2.34 -14.65 -10.00
N GLY A 296 2.85 -15.02 -11.18
CA GLY A 296 4.17 -14.58 -11.68
C GLY A 296 4.24 -13.06 -11.82
N LEU A 297 3.24 -12.45 -12.45
CA LEU A 297 3.16 -10.98 -12.60
C LEU A 297 3.00 -10.27 -11.25
N GLY A 298 2.17 -10.80 -10.35
CA GLY A 298 2.01 -10.27 -9.00
C GLY A 298 3.29 -10.32 -8.18
N LEU A 299 4.09 -11.38 -8.34
CA LEU A 299 5.41 -11.49 -7.75
C LEU A 299 6.34 -10.41 -8.30
N ALA A 300 6.39 -10.24 -9.63
CA ALA A 300 7.24 -9.23 -10.27
C ALA A 300 6.89 -7.80 -9.80
N VAL A 301 5.60 -7.45 -9.78
CA VAL A 301 5.13 -6.14 -9.29
C VAL A 301 5.36 -5.98 -7.78
N GLY A 302 5.10 -7.01 -6.99
CA GLY A 302 5.39 -7.03 -5.55
C GLY A 302 6.87 -6.89 -5.22
N ALA A 303 7.73 -7.41 -6.11
CA ALA A 303 9.17 -7.27 -6.04
C ALA A 303 9.65 -5.89 -6.52
N LEU A 304 8.80 -5.05 -7.10
CA LEU A 304 9.11 -3.65 -7.43
C LEU A 304 8.54 -2.67 -6.40
N LEU A 305 7.36 -2.99 -5.83
CA LEU A 305 6.69 -2.18 -4.83
C LEU A 305 7.22 -2.49 -3.43
N HIS A 306 8.34 -1.85 -3.09
CA HIS A 306 8.90 -1.97 -1.75
C HIS A 306 8.33 -0.93 -0.81
N LYS A 307 7.73 -1.40 0.29
CA LYS A 307 7.38 -0.52 1.39
C LYS A 307 8.59 -0.37 2.31
N THR A 308 9.24 0.78 2.25
CA THR A 308 10.22 1.20 3.26
C THR A 308 9.48 1.73 4.47
N THR A 309 9.71 1.13 5.63
CA THR A 309 9.19 1.66 6.90
C THR A 309 10.35 2.26 7.65
N ILE A 310 10.29 3.55 7.94
CA ILE A 310 11.29 4.24 8.74
C ILE A 310 11.10 3.77 10.17
N VAL A 311 12.08 3.04 10.71
CA VAL A 311 12.04 2.52 12.08
C VAL A 311 12.79 3.47 13.01
N TYR A 312 13.87 4.04 12.52
CA TYR A 312 14.64 5.07 13.20
C TYR A 312 14.61 6.36 12.37
N PRO A 313 13.69 7.30 12.64
CA PRO A 313 13.75 8.62 12.05
C PRO A 313 14.89 9.42 12.70
N GLU A 314 15.61 10.22 11.90
CA GLU A 314 16.52 11.23 12.42
C GLU A 314 15.76 12.07 13.47
N ALA A 315 16.40 12.33 14.61
CA ALA A 315 15.84 13.27 15.57
C ALA A 315 15.56 14.57 14.79
N PRO A 316 14.30 15.04 14.73
CA PRO A 316 13.98 16.19 13.89
C PRO A 316 14.86 17.35 14.34
N LYS A 317 15.67 17.90 13.43
CA LYS A 317 16.42 19.12 13.69
C LYS A 317 15.40 20.19 14.03
N ARG A 318 15.30 20.53 15.32
CA ARG A 318 14.32 21.50 15.80
C ARG A 318 15.01 22.83 15.86
N THR A 319 14.63 23.69 14.92
CA THR A 319 14.89 25.12 15.02
C THR A 319 13.84 25.70 15.97
N LEU A 320 14.22 25.96 17.21
CA LEU A 320 13.36 26.64 18.16
C LEU A 320 13.58 28.15 17.98
N VAL A 321 12.57 28.83 17.47
CA VAL A 321 12.57 30.30 17.33
C VAL A 321 11.70 30.86 18.44
N LEU A 322 12.33 31.46 19.45
CA LEU A 322 11.62 32.07 20.58
C LEU A 322 11.68 33.60 20.43
N PRO A 323 10.54 34.31 20.42
CA PRO A 323 10.57 35.76 20.57
C PRO A 323 11.08 36.10 21.98
N VAL A 324 11.98 37.07 22.06
CA VAL A 324 12.47 37.62 23.32
C VAL A 324 11.97 39.06 23.40
N ILE A 325 11.03 39.29 24.31
CA ILE A 325 10.47 40.62 24.57
C ILE A 325 10.94 41.03 25.97
N SER A 326 11.73 42.10 26.06
CA SER A 326 12.07 42.79 27.31
C SER A 326 11.52 44.22 27.26
N ARG A 327 11.55 44.94 28.38
CA ARG A 327 11.06 46.33 28.44
C ARG A 327 11.81 47.27 27.49
N ASP A 328 13.07 46.97 27.18
CA ASP A 328 13.95 47.84 26.39
C ASP A 328 14.38 47.22 25.05
N ALA A 329 13.98 45.98 24.74
CA ALA A 329 14.36 45.31 23.50
C ALA A 329 13.32 44.28 23.02
N VAL A 330 13.14 44.23 21.69
CA VAL A 330 12.42 43.16 21.00
C VAL A 330 13.42 42.43 20.11
N GLY A 331 13.54 41.12 20.29
CA GLY A 331 14.45 40.28 19.52
C GLY A 331 13.93 38.87 19.32
N VAL A 332 14.72 38.05 18.63
CA VAL A 332 14.42 36.65 18.38
C VAL A 332 15.63 35.82 18.79
N ARG A 333 15.42 34.83 19.66
CA ARG A 333 16.43 33.82 19.98
C ARG A 333 16.17 32.59 19.15
N VAL A 334 17.07 32.33 18.20
CA VAL A 334 17.09 31.08 17.44
C VAL A 334 18.00 30.11 18.18
N SER A 335 17.45 28.99 18.64
CA SER A 335 18.22 27.85 19.14
C SER A 335 18.08 26.72 18.15
N LEU A 336 19.22 26.31 17.60
CA LEU A 336 19.32 25.14 16.73
C LEU A 336 19.65 23.96 17.63
N CYS A 337 18.69 23.07 17.83
CA CYS A 337 18.94 21.77 18.46
C CYS A 337 19.32 20.79 17.34
N TRP A 338 20.60 20.44 17.32
CA TRP A 338 21.17 19.38 16.47
C TRP A 338 21.25 18.08 17.26
#